data_AF-A0A9Q8LF88-F1
#
_entry.id   AF-A0A9Q8LF88-F1
#
_cell.length_a   1.000
_cell.length_b   1.000
_cell.length_c   1.000
_cell.angle_alpha   90.00
_cell.angle_beta   90.00
_cell.angle_gamma   90.00
#
_symmetry.space_group_name_H-M   'P 1'
#
loop_
_entity.id
_entity.type
_entity.pdbx_description
1 polymer ?
#
loop_
_entity_poly.entity_id
_entity_poly.type
_entity_poly.pdbx_seq_one_letter_code
_entity_poly.pdbx_strand_id
1 'polypeptide(L)'
;MKPTTIISGFEKCGIYPFNPEPILARARQDLAALRSNKRVSTPEPIVNDKQLPTTVRTFGRYTAALIADPLIDESIKQRLEPLFRGAQIAIVEGAEAVAELNNTTVRQNARNARNTQKRQHLQRGGVMKAINVRAAIQEREENTVKQLEAQLARARTGELRHRISKTMSYIKGTYNRPAYPVERRKIMPICLACMDDIANR
;
A
#
# COMPACT_ATOMS: atom_id res chain seq x y z
N MET A 1 50.73 -20.39 36.80
CA MET A 1 50.46 -21.58 35.96
C MET A 1 50.72 -21.26 34.49
N LYS A 2 51.11 -22.24 33.67
CA LYS A 2 51.41 -22.02 32.25
C LYS A 2 50.12 -21.65 31.49
N PRO A 3 50.12 -20.60 30.65
CA PRO A 3 48.90 -20.05 30.04
C PRO A 3 48.28 -20.90 28.93
N THR A 4 48.86 -22.07 28.61
CA THR A 4 48.45 -22.93 27.50
C THR A 4 47.72 -24.20 27.95
N THR A 5 47.49 -24.38 29.25
CA THR A 5 46.79 -25.57 29.75
C THR A 5 45.28 -25.38 29.67
N ILE A 6 44.54 -26.44 29.29
CA ILE A 6 43.06 -26.46 29.22
C ILE A 6 42.43 -25.95 30.52
N ILE A 7 43.04 -26.25 31.67
CA ILE A 7 42.63 -25.76 33.00
C ILE A 7 42.56 -24.22 33.05
N SER A 8 43.52 -23.52 32.46
CA SER A 8 43.52 -22.05 32.41
C SER A 8 42.37 -21.50 31.54
N GLY A 9 41.93 -22.27 30.55
CA GLY A 9 40.74 -21.95 29.76
C GLY A 9 39.46 -22.12 30.59
N PHE A 10 39.37 -23.17 31.38
CA PHE A 10 38.23 -23.41 32.28
C PHE A 10 38.13 -22.38 33.40
N GLU A 11 39.25 -21.90 33.94
CA GLU A 11 39.28 -20.80 34.92
C GLU A 11 38.80 -19.49 34.29
N LYS A 12 39.24 -19.16 33.07
CA LYS A 12 38.79 -17.96 32.33
C LYS A 12 37.31 -17.99 32.00
N CYS A 13 36.79 -19.17 31.70
CA CYS A 13 35.37 -19.39 31.46
C CYS A 13 34.59 -19.61 32.77
N GLY A 14 35.20 -19.50 33.95
CA GLY A 14 34.48 -19.69 35.21
C GLY A 14 33.85 -21.09 35.39
N ILE A 15 34.34 -22.08 34.64
CA ILE A 15 33.82 -23.46 34.64
C ILE A 15 34.47 -24.26 35.77
N TYR A 16 35.77 -24.05 36.01
CA TYR A 16 36.51 -24.77 37.05
C TYR A 16 37.58 -23.89 37.73
N PRO A 17 37.53 -23.74 39.07
CA PRO A 17 36.35 -24.00 39.90
C PRO A 17 35.15 -23.18 39.41
N PHE A 18 33.93 -23.67 39.62
CA PHE A 18 32.74 -22.98 39.12
C PHE A 18 32.61 -21.60 39.78
N ASN A 19 32.80 -20.56 38.97
CA ASN A 19 32.69 -19.16 39.37
C ASN A 19 32.19 -18.34 38.18
N PRO A 20 30.89 -17.97 38.12
CA PRO A 20 30.31 -17.28 36.97
C PRO A 20 30.65 -15.79 36.89
N GLU A 21 31.15 -15.17 37.97
CA GLU A 21 31.41 -13.72 38.04
C GLU A 21 32.34 -13.18 36.93
N PRO A 22 33.45 -13.83 36.56
CA PRO A 22 34.33 -13.35 35.50
C PRO A 22 33.64 -13.20 34.14
N ILE A 23 32.73 -14.14 33.81
CA ILE A 23 31.95 -14.07 32.56
C ILE A 23 30.89 -12.97 32.67
N LEU A 24 30.18 -12.88 33.79
CA LEU A 24 29.14 -11.88 33.98
C LEU A 24 29.71 -10.46 33.96
N ALA A 25 30.89 -10.24 34.53
CA ALA A 25 31.60 -8.97 34.48
C ALA A 25 31.97 -8.59 33.03
N ARG A 26 32.48 -9.54 32.25
CA ARG A 26 32.81 -9.34 30.83
C ARG A 26 31.56 -9.04 30.00
N ALA A 27 30.48 -9.79 30.18
CA ALA A 27 29.21 -9.55 29.50
C ALA A 27 28.64 -8.15 29.81
N ARG A 28 28.75 -7.69 31.08
CA ARG A 28 28.35 -6.34 31.47
C ARG A 28 29.20 -5.27 30.78
N GLN A 29 30.52 -5.48 30.66
CA GLN A 29 31.43 -4.56 29.96
C GLN A 29 31.14 -4.51 28.45
N ASP A 30 30.93 -5.66 27.81
CA ASP A 30 30.59 -5.73 26.38
C ASP A 30 29.25 -5.04 26.09
N LEU A 31 28.24 -5.25 26.95
CA LEU A 31 26.96 -4.54 26.86
C LEU A 31 27.09 -3.03 27.09
N ALA A 32 27.98 -2.61 27.98
CA ALA A 32 28.28 -1.19 28.18
C ALA A 32 28.99 -0.57 26.97
N ALA A 33 29.94 -1.29 26.36
CA ALA A 33 30.64 -0.87 25.15
C ALA A 33 29.70 -0.77 23.94
N LEU A 34 28.76 -1.70 23.80
CA LEU A 34 27.72 -1.65 22.78
C LEU A 34 26.76 -0.46 22.97
N ARG A 35 26.52 -0.03 24.22
CA ARG A 35 25.71 1.15 24.52
C ARG A 35 26.48 2.46 24.31
N SER A 36 27.80 2.47 24.53
CA SER A 36 28.65 3.66 24.33
C SER A 36 29.04 3.88 22.88
N ASN A 37 28.96 2.87 22.02
CA ASN A 37 28.94 3.05 20.58
C ASN A 37 27.67 3.81 20.21
N LYS A 38 27.80 5.14 20.27
CA LYS A 38 26.89 6.13 19.74
C LYS A 38 26.28 5.54 18.47
N ARG A 39 24.99 5.23 18.51
CA ARG A 39 24.22 4.89 17.32
C ARG A 39 24.69 5.87 16.25
N VAL A 40 25.20 5.37 15.13
CA VAL A 40 25.37 6.19 13.94
C VAL A 40 23.99 6.82 13.77
N SER A 41 23.90 8.11 14.07
CA SER A 41 22.70 8.87 13.81
C SER A 41 22.49 8.66 12.33
N THR A 42 21.46 7.91 11.96
CA THR A 42 20.85 8.11 10.65
C THR A 42 20.76 9.62 10.50
N PRO A 43 21.37 10.21 9.45
CA PRO A 43 21.25 11.65 9.25
C PRO A 43 19.76 11.98 9.34
N GLU A 44 19.44 13.03 10.09
CA GLU A 44 18.07 13.51 10.16
C GLU A 44 17.55 13.61 8.73
N PRO A 45 16.34 13.09 8.44
CA PRO A 45 15.79 13.19 7.11
C PRO A 45 15.81 14.67 6.76
N ILE A 46 16.58 15.04 5.74
CA ILE A 46 16.56 16.39 5.20
C ILE A 46 15.14 16.56 4.66
N VAL A 47 14.26 17.15 5.47
CA VAL A 47 12.91 17.54 5.08
C VAL A 47 13.10 18.74 4.17
N ASN A 48 13.47 18.47 2.93
CA ASN A 48 13.30 19.43 1.87
C ASN A 48 11.79 19.50 1.61
N ASP A 49 11.19 20.68 1.76
CA ASP A 49 9.79 20.98 1.42
C ASP A 49 9.44 20.76 -0.07
N LYS A 50 10.42 20.32 -0.87
CA LYS A 50 10.20 19.82 -2.22
C LYS A 50 9.65 18.40 -2.09
N GLN A 51 8.34 18.24 -2.25
CA GLN A 51 7.65 16.94 -2.32
C GLN A 51 8.49 15.90 -3.07
N LEU A 52 9.13 14.99 -2.32
CA LEU A 52 9.79 13.84 -2.91
C LEU A 52 8.73 13.02 -3.67
N PRO A 53 9.06 12.50 -4.87
CA PRO A 53 8.11 11.68 -5.62
C PRO A 53 7.75 10.44 -4.80
N THR A 54 6.49 10.35 -4.39
CA THR A 54 5.98 9.25 -3.55
C THR A 54 5.54 8.03 -4.35
N THR A 55 5.42 8.16 -5.67
CA THR A 55 5.01 7.08 -6.57
C THR A 55 5.94 6.97 -7.77
N VAL A 56 6.01 5.78 -8.36
CA VAL A 56 6.75 5.52 -9.60
C VAL A 56 6.36 6.50 -10.70
N ARG A 57 5.06 6.80 -10.81
CA ARG A 57 4.52 7.71 -11.82
C ARG A 57 4.96 9.16 -11.59
N THR A 58 4.97 9.62 -10.33
CA THR A 58 5.48 10.96 -10.02
C THR A 58 6.98 11.04 -10.30
N PHE A 59 7.75 10.01 -9.97
CA PHE A 59 9.18 9.96 -10.26
C PHE A 59 9.47 10.07 -11.77
N GLY A 60 8.74 9.32 -12.60
CA GLY A 60 8.86 9.40 -14.07
C GLY A 60 8.52 10.80 -14.63
N ARG A 61 7.54 11.49 -14.04
CA ARG A 61 7.21 12.86 -14.44
C ARG A 61 8.29 13.87 -14.06
N TYR A 62 8.84 13.75 -12.85
CA TYR A 62 9.93 14.61 -12.38
C TYR A 62 11.18 14.43 -13.23
N THR A 63 11.59 13.19 -13.47
CA THR A 63 12.79 12.90 -14.28
C THR A 63 12.64 13.40 -15.72
N ALA A 64 11.46 13.23 -16.34
CA ALA A 64 11.18 13.78 -17.66
C ALA A 64 11.22 15.32 -17.67
N ALA A 65 10.70 15.98 -16.64
CA ALA A 65 10.76 17.44 -16.52
C ALA A 65 12.21 17.93 -16.36
N LEU A 66 13.00 17.26 -15.52
CA LEU A 66 14.42 17.55 -15.32
C LEU A 66 15.23 17.40 -16.62
N ILE A 67 14.99 16.34 -17.41
CA ILE A 67 15.68 16.15 -18.70
C ILE A 67 15.25 17.23 -19.71
N ALA A 68 13.99 17.65 -19.68
CA ALA A 68 13.46 18.69 -20.55
C ALA A 68 13.94 20.11 -20.19
N ASP A 69 14.50 20.33 -19.00
CA ASP A 69 14.94 21.65 -18.55
C ASP A 69 16.08 22.19 -19.44
N PRO A 70 15.94 23.40 -20.03
CA PRO A 70 16.94 23.97 -20.92
C PRO A 70 18.18 24.51 -20.18
N LEU A 71 18.10 24.61 -18.84
CA LEU A 71 19.18 25.09 -17.98
C LEU A 71 20.27 24.04 -17.73
N ILE A 72 19.98 22.76 -18.01
CA ILE A 72 20.91 21.66 -17.78
C ILE A 72 21.73 21.43 -19.05
N ASP A 73 23.05 21.35 -18.90
CA ASP A 73 23.95 21.06 -20.02
C ASP A 73 23.67 19.67 -20.62
N GLU A 74 23.78 19.57 -21.94
CA GLU A 74 23.45 18.35 -22.69
C GLU A 74 24.38 17.19 -22.30
N SER A 75 25.64 17.49 -21.98
CA SER A 75 26.60 16.49 -21.51
C SER A 75 26.19 15.84 -20.18
N ILE A 76 25.49 16.59 -19.33
CA ILE A 76 24.98 16.13 -18.04
C ILE A 76 23.70 15.33 -18.26
N LYS A 77 22.80 15.77 -19.17
CA LYS A 77 21.58 15.03 -19.52
C LYS A 77 21.87 13.61 -19.97
N GLN A 78 22.83 13.44 -20.87
CA GLN A 78 23.23 12.12 -21.37
C GLN A 78 23.72 11.17 -20.27
N ARG A 79 24.29 11.70 -19.18
CA ARG A 79 24.71 10.92 -18.01
C ARG A 79 23.56 10.65 -17.03
N LEU A 80 22.61 11.58 -16.94
CA LEU A 80 21.46 11.49 -16.04
C LEU A 80 20.36 10.55 -16.56
N GLU A 81 20.16 10.47 -17.87
CA GLU A 81 19.17 9.56 -18.47
C GLU A 81 19.32 8.08 -18.04
N PRO A 82 20.50 7.43 -18.19
CA PRO A 82 20.68 6.05 -17.77
C PRO A 82 20.54 5.89 -16.25
N LEU A 83 20.96 6.91 -15.48
CA LEU A 83 20.80 6.93 -14.03
C LEU A 83 19.33 6.93 -13.61
N PHE A 84 18.52 7.83 -14.19
CA PHE A 84 17.09 7.92 -13.90
C PHE A 84 16.35 6.68 -14.36
N ARG A 85 16.75 6.10 -15.50
CA ARG A 85 16.18 4.83 -15.97
C ARG A 85 16.46 3.69 -15.00
N GLY A 86 17.70 3.57 -14.52
CA GLY A 86 18.08 2.58 -13.51
C GLY A 86 17.32 2.78 -12.19
N ALA A 87 17.21 4.03 -11.73
CA ALA A 87 16.44 4.37 -10.54
C ALA A 87 14.95 4.04 -10.71
N GLN A 88 14.36 4.30 -11.88
CA GLN A 88 12.97 3.97 -12.16
C GLN A 88 12.73 2.45 -12.11
N ILE A 89 13.64 1.64 -12.65
CA ILE A 89 13.59 0.18 -12.58
C ILE A 89 13.63 -0.27 -11.11
N ALA A 90 14.60 0.21 -10.33
CA ALA A 90 14.75 -0.13 -8.93
C ALA A 90 13.50 0.23 -8.09
N ILE A 91 12.86 1.37 -8.40
CA ILE A 91 11.62 1.78 -7.74
C ILE A 91 10.46 0.84 -8.10
N VAL A 92 10.33 0.43 -9.36
CA VAL A 92 9.30 -0.53 -9.80
C VAL A 92 9.50 -1.87 -9.12
N GLU A 93 10.71 -2.41 -9.18
CA GLU A 93 11.08 -3.68 -8.53
C GLU A 93 10.82 -3.62 -7.02
N GLY A 94 11.20 -2.52 -6.37
CA GLY A 94 10.93 -2.31 -4.95
C GLY A 94 9.43 -2.28 -4.63
N ALA A 95 8.62 -1.63 -5.46
CA ALA A 95 7.17 -1.60 -5.29
C ALA A 95 6.53 -2.99 -5.46
N GLU A 96 7.01 -3.76 -6.43
CA GLU A 96 6.58 -5.15 -6.65
C GLU A 96 6.98 -6.06 -5.48
N ALA A 97 8.21 -5.94 -4.99
CA ALA A 97 8.70 -6.69 -3.83
C ALA A 97 7.87 -6.41 -2.56
N VAL A 98 7.50 -5.16 -2.32
CA VAL A 98 6.61 -4.80 -1.21
C VAL A 98 5.22 -5.41 -1.39
N ALA A 99 4.67 -5.40 -2.60
CA ALA A 99 3.39 -6.04 -2.89
C ALA A 99 3.45 -7.56 -2.67
N GLU A 100 4.54 -8.21 -3.08
CA GLU A 100 4.76 -9.63 -2.85
C GLU A 100 4.92 -9.96 -1.35
N LEU A 101 5.63 -9.12 -0.59
CA LEU A 101 5.74 -9.25 0.86
C LEU A 101 4.37 -9.16 1.53
N ASN A 102 3.52 -8.23 1.11
CA ASN A 102 2.15 -8.13 1.61
C ASN A 102 1.32 -9.38 1.27
N ASN A 103 1.47 -9.92 0.07
CA ASN A 103 0.77 -11.15 -0.32
C ASN A 103 1.24 -12.38 0.48
N THR A 104 2.56 -12.51 0.70
CA THR A 104 3.13 -13.62 1.44
C THR A 104 2.78 -13.55 2.92
N THR A 105 2.81 -12.37 3.54
CA THR A 105 2.36 -12.15 4.92
C THR A 105 0.89 -12.48 5.10
N VAL A 106 0.01 -12.08 4.18
CA VAL A 106 -1.42 -12.46 4.20
C VAL A 106 -1.58 -13.98 4.10
N ARG A 107 -0.86 -14.64 3.18
CA ARG A 107 -0.89 -16.11 3.04
C ARG A 107 -0.40 -16.81 4.31
N GLN A 108 0.67 -16.30 4.90
CA GLN A 108 1.25 -16.86 6.12
C GLN A 108 0.30 -16.70 7.30
N ASN A 109 -0.35 -15.54 7.44
CA ASN A 109 -1.37 -15.30 8.46
C ASN A 109 -2.57 -16.24 8.27
N ALA A 110 -3.03 -16.46 7.04
CA ALA A 110 -4.10 -17.41 6.74
C ALA A 110 -3.69 -18.87 7.05
N ARG A 111 -2.43 -19.24 6.82
CA ARG A 111 -1.90 -20.56 7.19
C ARG A 111 -1.82 -20.71 8.71
N ASN A 112 -1.34 -19.70 9.42
CA ASN A 112 -1.26 -19.67 10.87
C ASN A 112 -2.66 -19.79 11.50
N ALA A 113 -3.64 -19.02 11.01
CA ALA A 113 -5.03 -19.12 11.46
C ALA A 113 -5.58 -20.55 11.33
N ARG A 114 -5.38 -21.21 10.17
CA ARG A 114 -5.79 -22.61 9.96
C ARG A 114 -5.08 -23.57 10.91
N ASN A 115 -3.79 -23.38 11.15
CA ASN A 115 -3.02 -24.22 12.06
C ASN A 115 -3.46 -24.04 13.51
N THR A 116 -3.74 -22.81 13.95
CA THR A 116 -4.23 -22.51 15.29
C THR A 116 -5.59 -23.16 15.53
N GLN A 117 -6.52 -23.07 14.57
CA GLN A 117 -7.82 -23.74 14.65
C GLN A 117 -7.67 -25.27 14.77
N LYS A 118 -6.80 -25.89 13.96
CA LYS A 118 -6.53 -27.33 14.06
C LYS A 118 -5.91 -27.73 15.41
N ARG A 119 -4.99 -26.91 15.94
CA ARG A 119 -4.29 -27.19 17.21
C ARG A 119 -5.15 -26.95 18.44
N GLN A 120 -6.12 -26.03 18.40
CA GLN A 120 -7.07 -25.82 19.49
C GLN A 120 -7.84 -27.11 19.85
N HIS A 121 -8.18 -27.92 18.86
CA HIS A 121 -8.86 -29.20 19.09
C HIS A 121 -7.92 -30.25 19.71
N LEU A 122 -6.64 -30.27 19.31
CA LEU A 122 -5.64 -31.23 19.80
C LEU A 122 -5.22 -30.94 21.25
N GLN A 123 -5.09 -29.67 21.65
CA GLN A 123 -4.67 -29.31 23.01
C GLN A 123 -5.71 -29.63 24.09
N ARG A 124 -6.97 -29.86 23.73
CA ARG A 124 -8.06 -30.23 24.66
C ARG A 124 -8.26 -31.75 24.81
N GLY A 125 -7.29 -32.56 24.37
CA GLY A 125 -7.35 -34.02 24.50
C GLY A 125 -8.28 -34.70 23.50
N GLY A 126 -8.57 -34.07 22.35
CA GLY A 126 -9.36 -34.67 21.27
C GLY A 126 -10.88 -34.74 21.52
N VAL A 127 -11.37 -34.33 22.70
CA VAL A 127 -12.80 -34.34 23.03
C VAL A 127 -13.29 -32.90 23.27
N MET A 128 -14.09 -32.37 22.33
CA MET A 128 -14.78 -31.09 22.52
C MET A 128 -16.03 -31.30 23.38
N LYS A 129 -16.13 -30.61 24.53
CA LYS A 129 -17.37 -30.52 25.31
C LYS A 129 -18.49 -29.89 24.46
N ALA A 130 -19.72 -30.37 24.59
CA ALA A 130 -20.87 -29.89 23.81
C ALA A 130 -21.10 -28.37 23.89
N ILE A 131 -20.82 -27.76 25.05
CA ILE A 131 -20.89 -26.29 25.25
C ILE A 131 -19.91 -25.55 24.33
N ASN A 132 -18.69 -26.07 24.18
CA ASN A 132 -17.68 -25.49 23.30
C ASN A 132 -18.06 -25.63 21.82
N VAL A 133 -18.75 -26.72 21.46
CA VAL A 133 -19.26 -26.92 20.09
C VAL A 133 -20.34 -25.89 19.77
N ARG A 134 -21.29 -25.67 20.69
CA ARG A 134 -22.35 -24.67 20.51
C ARG A 134 -21.78 -23.26 20.40
N ALA A 135 -20.85 -22.89 21.27
CA ALA A 135 -20.17 -21.59 21.22
C ALA A 135 -19.43 -21.39 19.88
N ALA A 136 -18.73 -22.41 19.38
CA ALA A 136 -18.02 -22.34 18.11
C ALA A 136 -18.95 -22.24 16.89
N ILE A 137 -20.13 -22.87 16.94
CA ILE A 137 -21.16 -22.74 15.90
C ILE A 137 -21.71 -21.31 15.90
N GLN A 138 -22.06 -20.78 17.07
CA GLN A 138 -22.57 -19.42 17.21
C GLN A 138 -21.55 -18.37 16.73
N GLU A 139 -20.27 -18.53 17.08
CA GLU A 139 -19.19 -17.66 16.58
C GLU A 139 -19.05 -17.72 15.04
N ARG A 140 -19.25 -18.90 14.44
CA ARG A 140 -19.24 -19.04 12.98
C ARG A 140 -20.41 -18.30 12.33
N GLU A 141 -21.62 -18.43 12.88
CA GLU A 141 -22.81 -17.76 12.38
C GLU A 141 -22.69 -16.23 12.50
N GLU A 142 -22.18 -15.72 13.62
CA GLU A 142 -21.93 -14.28 13.78
C GLU A 142 -20.89 -13.76 12.78
N ASN A 143 -19.83 -14.53 12.54
CA ASN A 143 -18.79 -14.17 11.58
C ASN A 143 -19.29 -14.21 10.13
N THR A 144 -20.17 -15.13 9.75
CA THR A 144 -20.75 -15.16 8.40
C THR A 144 -21.67 -13.97 8.18
N VAL A 145 -22.49 -13.60 9.17
CA VAL A 145 -23.35 -12.41 9.10
C VAL A 145 -22.50 -11.15 8.92
N LYS A 146 -21.45 -10.95 9.74
CA LYS A 146 -20.53 -9.80 9.59
C LYS A 146 -19.85 -9.74 8.22
N GLN A 147 -19.47 -10.89 7.67
CA GLN A 147 -18.88 -10.96 6.32
C GLN A 147 -19.89 -10.56 5.24
N LEU A 148 -21.13 -11.02 5.34
CA LEU A 148 -22.21 -10.65 4.41
C LEU A 148 -22.54 -9.16 4.49
N GLU A 149 -22.60 -8.59 5.70
CA GLU A 149 -22.79 -7.15 5.90
C GLU A 149 -21.65 -6.33 5.28
N ALA A 150 -20.40 -6.76 5.46
CA ALA A 150 -19.25 -6.11 4.84
C ALA A 150 -19.28 -6.20 3.31
N GLN A 151 -19.74 -7.33 2.75
CA GLN A 151 -19.91 -7.49 1.29
C GLN A 151 -21.02 -6.57 0.75
N LEU A 152 -22.16 -6.50 1.44
CA LEU A 152 -23.26 -5.59 1.09
C LEU A 152 -22.82 -4.12 1.16
N ALA A 153 -22.07 -3.73 2.19
CA ALA A 153 -21.53 -2.38 2.31
C ALA A 153 -20.60 -2.04 1.13
N ARG A 154 -19.68 -2.95 0.77
CA ARG A 154 -18.80 -2.79 -0.40
C ARG A 154 -19.59 -2.69 -1.70
N ALA A 155 -20.58 -3.55 -1.92
CA ALA A 155 -21.44 -3.53 -3.09
C ALA A 155 -22.16 -2.17 -3.22
N ARG A 156 -22.78 -1.69 -2.13
CA ARG A 156 -23.43 -0.37 -2.08
C ARG A 156 -22.47 0.76 -2.43
N THR A 157 -21.25 0.74 -1.89
CA THR A 157 -20.24 1.76 -2.25
C THR A 157 -19.79 1.69 -3.70
N GLY A 158 -19.70 0.48 -4.28
CA GLY A 158 -19.37 0.26 -5.69
C GLY A 158 -20.47 0.76 -6.62
N GLU A 159 -21.73 0.46 -6.30
CA GLU A 159 -22.90 0.97 -7.02
C GLU A 159 -22.99 2.50 -6.97
N LEU A 160 -22.73 3.09 -5.79
CA LEU A 160 -22.69 4.54 -5.63
C LEU A 160 -21.60 5.18 -6.51
N ARG A 161 -20.40 4.57 -6.54
CA ARG A 161 -19.29 5.01 -7.42
C ARG A 161 -19.66 4.88 -8.89
N HIS A 162 -20.30 3.79 -9.29
CA HIS A 162 -20.75 3.59 -10.68
C HIS A 162 -21.82 4.63 -11.08
N ARG A 163 -22.80 4.91 -10.21
CA ARG A 163 -23.80 5.97 -10.44
C ARG A 163 -23.15 7.34 -10.57
N ILE A 164 -22.23 7.70 -9.66
CA ILE A 164 -21.51 8.98 -9.71
C ILE A 164 -20.68 9.09 -11.01
N SER A 165 -19.99 8.01 -11.42
CA SER A 165 -19.23 8.01 -12.68
C SER A 165 -20.14 8.22 -13.90
N LYS A 166 -21.31 7.58 -13.92
CA LYS A 166 -22.29 7.70 -15.01
C LYS A 166 -22.88 9.11 -15.08
N THR A 167 -23.23 9.71 -13.93
CA THR A 167 -23.72 11.10 -13.88
C THR A 167 -22.63 12.10 -14.27
N MET A 168 -21.39 11.90 -13.82
CA MET A 168 -20.25 12.73 -14.23
C MET A 168 -19.96 12.62 -15.74
N SER A 169 -20.10 11.43 -16.33
CA SER A 169 -19.98 11.25 -17.78
C SER A 169 -21.09 11.95 -18.55
N TYR A 170 -22.34 11.87 -18.05
CA TYR A 170 -23.48 12.57 -18.66
C TYR A 170 -23.27 14.09 -18.63
N ILE A 171 -22.85 14.64 -17.50
CA ILE A 171 -22.56 16.07 -17.33
C ILE A 171 -21.41 16.50 -18.25
N LYS A 172 -20.30 15.73 -18.33
CA LYS A 172 -19.20 16.04 -19.25
C LYS A 172 -19.60 15.94 -20.73
N GLY A 173 -20.49 15.00 -21.08
CA GLY A 173 -21.02 14.85 -22.43
C GLY A 173 -21.93 16.00 -22.86
N THR A 174 -22.64 16.64 -21.92
CA THR A 174 -23.47 17.82 -22.21
C THR A 174 -22.67 19.10 -22.44
N TYR A 175 -21.45 19.22 -21.87
CA TYR A 175 -20.55 20.36 -22.13
C TYR A 175 -19.69 20.21 -23.39
N ASN A 176 -19.65 19.02 -24.00
CA ASN A 176 -18.86 18.72 -25.21
C ASN A 176 -19.69 18.53 -26.48
N ARG A 177 -21.00 18.83 -26.45
CA ARG A 177 -21.75 18.97 -27.71
C ARG A 177 -21.30 20.27 -28.39
N PRO A 178 -20.70 20.22 -29.60
CA PRO A 178 -20.51 21.45 -30.36
C PRO A 178 -21.89 22.08 -30.55
N ALA A 179 -21.99 23.39 -30.33
CA ALA A 179 -23.19 24.14 -30.65
C ALA A 179 -23.48 23.95 -32.14
N TYR A 180 -24.42 23.06 -32.48
CA TYR A 180 -24.92 22.98 -33.85
C TYR A 180 -25.47 24.37 -34.19
N PRO A 181 -25.14 24.96 -35.34
CA PRO A 181 -25.76 26.21 -35.75
C PRO A 181 -27.26 25.95 -35.86
N VAL A 182 -28.04 26.63 -35.01
CA VAL A 182 -29.49 26.67 -35.16
C VAL A 182 -29.75 27.47 -36.42
N GLU A 183 -29.88 26.79 -37.55
CA GLU A 183 -30.45 27.39 -38.75
C GLU A 183 -31.83 27.92 -38.38
N ARG A 184 -31.91 29.25 -38.22
CA ARG A 184 -33.18 29.96 -38.14
C ARG A 184 -33.89 29.65 -39.45
N ARG A 185 -34.82 28.69 -39.43
CA ARG A 185 -35.79 28.54 -40.50
C ARG A 185 -36.41 29.92 -40.71
N LYS A 186 -36.18 30.51 -41.88
CA LYS A 186 -36.91 31.69 -42.32
C LYS A 186 -38.38 31.30 -42.25
N ILE A 187 -39.10 31.85 -41.27
CA ILE A 187 -40.55 31.83 -41.28
C ILE A 187 -40.92 32.64 -42.52
N MET A 188 -41.43 31.96 -43.54
CA MET A 188 -41.99 32.65 -44.70
C MET A 188 -43.18 33.48 -44.20
N PRO A 189 -43.32 34.75 -44.62
CA PRO A 189 -44.51 35.50 -44.31
C PRO A 189 -45.69 34.79 -44.98
N ILE A 190 -46.64 34.31 -44.18
CA ILE A 190 -47.92 33.84 -44.68
C ILE A 190 -48.57 35.04 -45.37
N CYS A 191 -48.82 34.90 -46.67
CA CYS A 191 -49.50 35.91 -47.47
C CYS A 191 -50.90 36.12 -46.88
N LEU A 192 -51.13 37.28 -46.27
CA LEU A 192 -52.42 37.66 -45.66
C LEU A 192 -53.57 37.79 -46.67
N ALA A 193 -53.32 37.59 -47.97
CA ALA A 193 -54.33 37.64 -49.02
C ALA A 193 -55.18 36.37 -49.16
N CYS A 194 -54.89 35.29 -48.42
CA CYS A 194 -55.64 34.02 -48.51
C CYS A 194 -56.61 33.76 -47.34
N MET A 195 -56.78 34.69 -46.40
CA MET A 195 -57.63 34.49 -45.22
C MET A 195 -59.02 35.15 -45.31
N ASP A 196 -59.27 36.02 -46.29
CA ASP A 196 -60.57 36.70 -46.42
C ASP A 196 -61.62 35.89 -47.22
N ASP A 197 -61.21 34.83 -47.94
CA ASP A 197 -62.13 33.99 -48.73
C ASP A 197 -62.78 32.83 -47.94
N ILE A 198 -62.38 32.60 -46.69
CA ILE A 198 -62.94 31.52 -45.84
C ILE A 198 -64.06 32.05 -44.92
N ALA A 199 -64.28 33.37 -44.86
CA ALA A 199 -65.34 33.97 -44.05
C ALA A 199 -66.65 34.26 -44.82
N ASN A 200 -66.76 33.91 -46.10
CA ASN A 200 -67.94 34.23 -46.92
C ASN A 200 -68.35 33.16 -47.95
N ARG A 201 -68.28 31.88 -47.57
CA ARG A 201 -69.00 30.78 -48.25
C ARG A 201 -69.54 29.77 -47.27
#